data_AF-A0A8W8NYN9-F1
#
_entry.id   AF-A0A8W8NYN9-F1
#
_cell.length_a   1.000
_cell.length_b   1.000
_cell.length_c   1.000
_cell.angle_alpha   90.00
_cell.angle_beta   90.00
_cell.angle_gamma   90.00
#
_symmetry.space_group_name_H-M   'P 1'
#
loop_
_entity.id
_entity.type
_entity.pdbx_description
1 polymer ?
#
loop_
_entity_poly.entity_id
_entity_poly.type
_entity_poly.pdbx_seq_one_letter_code
_entity_poly.pdbx_strand_id
1 'polypeptide(L)'
;IKVLIRLLRDLKNRFKGFEPLTSWIIDLLSHYAIMNNPTRQPLPINVAFKRCLQLLSAGFFLPGSVGITDPCEQGTVRVHTVMTLEQQDMVCFTAQTLLRVLTHGGFKQILGMEGNSSIATEMSVWEGVVVTPSDKAYEKPEKREGEEEDEDGDMETQ
;
A
#
# COMPACT_ATOMS: atom_id res chain seq x y z
N ILE A 1 -11.11 -15.33 2.69
CA ILE A 1 -10.82 -14.13 1.86
C ILE A 1 -11.69 -12.92 2.26
N LYS A 2 -13.03 -12.99 2.18
CA LYS A 2 -13.91 -11.84 2.51
C LYS A 2 -13.67 -11.17 3.87
N VAL A 3 -13.28 -11.94 4.90
CA VAL A 3 -12.91 -11.39 6.21
C VAL A 3 -11.67 -10.48 6.12
N LEU A 4 -10.62 -10.92 5.41
CA LEU A 4 -9.41 -10.13 5.20
C LEU A 4 -9.70 -8.83 4.47
N ILE A 5 -10.55 -8.88 3.43
CA ILE A 5 -10.98 -7.70 2.68
C ILE A 5 -11.63 -6.68 3.62
N ARG A 6 -12.53 -7.11 4.52
CA ARG A 6 -13.17 -6.21 5.48
C ARG A 6 -12.15 -5.59 6.45
N LEU A 7 -11.21 -6.39 6.95
CA LEU A 7 -10.15 -5.91 7.83
C LEU A 7 -9.24 -4.88 7.12
N LEU A 8 -8.90 -5.11 5.86
CA LEU A 8 -8.07 -4.16 5.09
C LEU A 8 -8.83 -2.89 4.70
N ARG A 9 -10.14 -2.97 4.44
CA ARG A 9 -10.98 -1.78 4.23
C ARG A 9 -11.07 -0.94 5.49
N ASP A 10 -11.25 -1.58 6.64
CA ASP A 10 -11.22 -0.90 7.94
C ASP A 10 -9.83 -0.28 8.22
N LEU A 11 -8.75 -1.03 7.96
CA LEU A 11 -7.38 -0.53 8.06
C LEU A 11 -7.15 0.71 7.19
N LYS A 12 -7.63 0.67 5.93
CA LYS A 12 -7.59 1.81 5.02
C LYS A 12 -8.29 3.04 5.60
N ASN A 13 -9.48 2.87 6.17
CA ASN A 13 -10.25 3.98 6.71
C ASN A 13 -9.58 4.60 7.94
N ARG A 14 -8.87 3.80 8.74
CA ARG A 14 -8.19 4.27 9.95
C ARG A 14 -6.83 4.90 9.66
N PHE A 15 -6.09 4.39 8.68
CA PHE A 15 -4.75 4.89 8.33
C PHE A 15 -4.78 5.60 6.97
N LYS A 16 -4.71 6.94 7.00
CA LYS A 16 -4.74 7.78 5.78
C LYS A 16 -3.68 7.39 4.75
N GLY A 17 -2.56 6.82 5.17
CA GLY A 17 -1.52 6.35 4.25
C GLY A 17 -1.96 5.23 3.29
N PHE A 18 -3.08 4.56 3.58
CA PHE A 18 -3.69 3.55 2.70
C PHE A 18 -4.89 4.07 1.90
N GLU A 19 -5.20 5.37 1.98
CA GLU A 19 -6.25 6.00 1.19
C GLU A 19 -6.18 5.65 -0.32
N PRO A 20 -4.99 5.60 -0.96
CA PRO A 20 -4.86 5.29 -2.39
C PRO A 20 -5.22 3.85 -2.77
N LEU A 21 -5.32 2.93 -1.80
CA LEU A 21 -5.69 1.55 -2.08
C LEU A 21 -7.17 1.48 -2.49
N THR A 22 -7.43 1.30 -3.78
CA THR A 22 -8.80 1.15 -4.28
C THR A 22 -9.43 -0.13 -3.75
N SER A 23 -10.77 -0.18 -3.77
CA SER A 23 -11.53 -1.41 -3.43
C SER A 23 -11.01 -2.64 -4.18
N TRP A 24 -10.68 -2.46 -5.46
CA TRP A 24 -10.18 -3.53 -6.33
C TRP A 24 -8.77 -3.98 -5.94
N ILE A 25 -7.86 -3.04 -5.66
CA ILE A 25 -6.52 -3.37 -5.17
C ILE A 25 -6.59 -4.16 -3.86
N ILE A 26 -7.49 -3.79 -2.93
CA ILE A 26 -7.67 -4.51 -1.67
C ILE A 26 -8.16 -5.95 -1.90
N ASP A 27 -9.10 -6.13 -2.82
CA ASP A 27 -9.66 -7.45 -3.14
C ASP A 27 -8.57 -8.37 -3.73
N LEU A 28 -7.78 -7.84 -4.69
CA LEU A 28 -6.68 -8.57 -5.31
C LEU A 28 -5.52 -8.84 -4.36
N LEU A 29 -5.12 -7.85 -3.54
CA LEU A 29 -4.09 -8.03 -2.52
C LEU A 29 -4.50 -9.10 -1.50
N SER A 30 -5.76 -9.08 -1.07
CA SER A 30 -6.30 -10.09 -0.14
C SER A 30 -6.29 -11.48 -0.76
N HIS A 31 -6.68 -11.60 -2.03
CA HIS A 31 -6.65 -12.85 -2.76
C HIS A 31 -5.21 -13.36 -2.91
N TYR A 32 -4.29 -12.50 -3.34
CA TYR A 32 -2.87 -12.82 -3.51
C TYR A 32 -2.24 -13.27 -2.19
N ALA A 33 -2.44 -12.53 -1.11
CA ALA A 33 -1.87 -12.86 0.20
C ALA A 33 -2.36 -14.22 0.73
N ILE A 34 -3.62 -14.59 0.48
CA ILE A 34 -4.18 -15.86 0.96
C ILE A 34 -3.82 -17.03 0.04
N MET A 35 -4.03 -16.89 -1.26
CA MET A 35 -4.04 -18.01 -2.20
C MET A 35 -2.70 -18.23 -2.90
N ASN A 36 -1.91 -17.18 -3.13
CA ASN A 36 -0.65 -17.30 -3.84
C ASN A 36 0.47 -17.72 -2.89
N ASN A 37 0.54 -19.01 -2.55
CA ASN A 37 1.58 -19.56 -1.68
C ASN A 37 1.96 -20.99 -2.13
N PRO A 38 3.15 -21.50 -1.74
CA PRO A 38 3.63 -22.80 -2.21
C PRO A 38 2.73 -23.98 -1.85
N THR A 39 2.02 -23.92 -0.73
CA THR A 39 1.16 -25.02 -0.28
C THR A 39 -0.16 -25.07 -1.03
N ARG A 40 -0.50 -24.00 -1.79
CA ARG A 40 -1.77 -23.83 -2.51
C ARG A 40 -3.01 -23.99 -1.62
N GLN A 41 -2.83 -23.86 -0.31
CA GLN A 41 -3.92 -23.88 0.67
C GLN A 41 -4.16 -22.47 1.17
N PRO A 42 -5.42 -22.08 1.48
CA PRO A 42 -5.71 -20.77 2.04
C PRO A 42 -4.94 -20.54 3.34
N LEU A 43 -4.15 -19.46 3.40
CA LEU A 43 -3.46 -19.11 4.64
C LEU A 43 -4.46 -18.71 5.74
N PRO A 44 -4.15 -19.01 7.02
CA PRO A 44 -4.89 -18.49 8.16
C PRO A 44 -4.95 -16.95 8.15
N ILE A 45 -6.03 -16.38 8.69
CA ILE A 45 -6.30 -14.94 8.60
C ILE A 45 -5.20 -14.07 9.20
N ASN A 46 -4.63 -14.49 10.33
CA ASN A 46 -3.54 -13.80 11.01
C ASN A 46 -2.26 -13.79 10.16
N VAL A 47 -1.95 -14.92 9.52
CA VAL A 47 -0.79 -15.05 8.62
C VAL A 47 -1.00 -14.20 7.37
N ALA A 48 -2.19 -14.27 6.77
CA ALA A 48 -2.52 -13.51 5.56
C ALA A 48 -2.53 -11.99 5.82
N PHE A 49 -3.06 -11.54 6.96
CA PHE A 49 -3.06 -10.13 7.34
C PHE A 49 -1.64 -9.59 7.51
N LYS A 50 -0.79 -10.31 8.28
CA LYS A 50 0.63 -9.96 8.40
C LYS A 50 1.32 -9.94 7.04
N ARG A 51 1.02 -10.93 6.19
CA ARG A 51 1.57 -11.02 4.84
C ARG A 51 1.20 -9.84 3.94
N CYS A 52 -0.03 -9.31 4.04
CA CYS A 52 -0.39 -8.08 3.31
C CYS A 52 0.52 -6.92 3.68
N LEU A 53 0.75 -6.69 4.98
CA LEU A 53 1.66 -5.65 5.44
C LEU A 53 3.11 -5.92 4.99
N GLN A 54 3.57 -7.17 5.02
CA GLN A 54 4.90 -7.55 4.53
C GLN A 54 5.07 -7.27 3.03
N LEU A 55 4.11 -7.64 2.20
CA LEU A 55 4.14 -7.38 0.77
C LEU A 55 4.21 -5.87 0.48
N LEU A 56 3.33 -5.10 1.11
CA LEU A 56 3.33 -3.63 0.94
C LEU A 56 4.64 -3.01 1.44
N SER A 57 5.15 -3.45 2.60
CA SER A 57 6.41 -2.95 3.18
C SER A 57 7.63 -3.26 2.33
N ALA A 58 7.62 -4.41 1.64
CA ALA A 58 8.67 -4.85 0.74
C ALA A 58 8.62 -4.15 -0.64
N GLY A 59 7.74 -3.17 -0.82
CA GLY A 59 7.64 -2.40 -2.05
C GLY A 59 6.87 -3.11 -3.16
N PHE A 60 5.92 -3.99 -2.83
CA PHE A 60 5.16 -4.73 -3.84
C PHE A 60 4.37 -3.82 -4.81
N PHE A 61 4.07 -2.59 -4.41
CA PHE A 61 3.44 -1.56 -5.25
C PHE A 61 4.33 -0.35 -5.55
N LEU A 62 5.65 -0.49 -5.39
CA LEU A 62 6.62 0.55 -5.77
C LEU A 62 7.00 0.46 -7.26
N PRO A 63 7.59 1.53 -7.82
CA PRO A 63 8.13 1.52 -9.18
C PRO A 63 9.16 0.40 -9.35
N GLY A 64 9.12 -0.27 -10.51
CA GLY A 64 9.96 -1.45 -10.78
C GLY A 64 9.38 -2.78 -10.27
N SER A 65 8.36 -2.76 -9.41
CA SER A 65 7.66 -3.99 -9.01
C SER A 65 6.74 -4.51 -10.11
N VAL A 66 6.68 -5.83 -10.27
CA VAL A 66 5.66 -6.49 -11.10
C VAL A 66 4.26 -6.30 -10.52
N GLY A 67 4.16 -6.12 -9.20
CA GLY A 67 2.89 -5.96 -8.47
C GLY A 67 1.90 -7.09 -8.74
N ILE A 68 0.62 -6.72 -8.87
CA ILE A 68 -0.44 -7.63 -9.30
C ILE A 68 -0.90 -7.18 -10.68
N THR A 69 -0.91 -8.12 -11.62
CA THR A 69 -1.55 -7.93 -12.93
C THR A 69 -3.06 -8.02 -12.78
N ASP A 70 -3.78 -7.08 -13.35
CA ASP A 70 -5.24 -7.08 -13.34
C ASP A 70 -5.77 -8.28 -14.14
N PRO A 71 -6.51 -9.22 -13.52
CA PRO A 71 -7.06 -10.37 -14.23
C PRO A 71 -8.26 -10.00 -15.13
N CYS A 72 -8.79 -8.78 -15.00
CA CYS A 72 -9.97 -8.31 -15.73
C CYS A 72 -9.63 -7.37 -16.90
N GLU A 73 -8.37 -6.98 -17.08
CA GLU A 73 -7.91 -6.15 -18.19
C GLU A 73 -7.18 -6.97 -19.26
N GLN A 74 -7.20 -6.48 -20.50
CA GLN A 74 -6.42 -7.09 -21.58
C GLN A 74 -4.96 -6.64 -21.49
N GLY A 75 -4.04 -7.61 -21.55
CA GLY A 75 -2.60 -7.36 -21.45
C GLY A 75 -2.07 -7.37 -20.01
N THR A 76 -0.84 -6.91 -19.80
CA THR A 76 -0.17 -6.94 -18.49
C THR A 76 -0.32 -5.60 -17.76
N VAL A 77 -1.56 -5.23 -17.45
CA VAL A 77 -1.86 -4.00 -16.70
C VAL A 77 -1.61 -4.23 -15.21
N ARG A 78 -0.75 -3.42 -14.59
CA ARG A 78 -0.44 -3.52 -13.16
C ARG A 78 -1.41 -2.66 -12.35
N VAL A 79 -2.09 -3.23 -11.36
CA VAL A 79 -3.18 -2.52 -10.66
C VAL A 79 -2.74 -1.31 -9.83
N HIS A 80 -1.47 -1.25 -9.45
CA HIS A 80 -0.95 -0.16 -8.63
C HIS A 80 -0.56 1.09 -9.43
N THR A 81 -0.56 1.03 -10.76
CA THR A 81 -0.20 2.18 -11.61
C THR A 81 -1.28 3.26 -11.63
N VAL A 82 -2.45 3.00 -11.05
CA VAL A 82 -3.49 4.01 -10.80
C VAL A 82 -3.08 5.00 -9.70
N MET A 83 -2.10 4.64 -8.85
CA MET A 83 -1.57 5.49 -7.79
C MET A 83 -0.37 6.29 -8.29
N THR A 84 -0.24 7.55 -7.87
CA THR A 84 0.95 8.36 -8.14
C THR A 84 2.18 7.79 -7.42
N LEU A 85 3.38 8.18 -7.86
CA LEU A 85 4.63 7.75 -7.21
C LEU A 85 4.67 8.15 -5.71
N GLU A 86 4.16 9.33 -5.40
CA GLU A 86 4.01 9.82 -4.02
C GLU A 86 3.02 8.96 -3.20
N GLN A 87 1.91 8.55 -3.81
CA GLN A 87 0.94 7.65 -3.16
C GLN A 87 1.49 6.24 -2.96
N GLN A 88 2.27 5.73 -3.91
CA GLN A 88 2.93 4.42 -3.80
C GLN A 88 3.94 4.41 -2.64
N ASP A 89 4.74 5.48 -2.51
CA ASP A 89 5.64 5.67 -1.38
C ASP A 89 4.87 5.76 -0.06
N MET A 90 3.79 6.55 -0.03
CA MET A 90 2.91 6.69 1.14
C MET A 90 2.36 5.36 1.66
N VAL A 91 1.84 4.53 0.75
CA VAL A 91 1.36 3.18 1.10
C VAL A 91 2.51 2.33 1.65
N CYS A 92 3.69 2.42 1.04
CA CYS A 92 4.85 1.62 1.42
C CYS A 92 5.37 1.98 2.82
N PHE A 93 5.69 3.25 3.09
CA PHE A 93 6.23 3.68 4.38
C PHE A 93 5.21 3.50 5.52
N THR A 94 3.91 3.65 5.22
CA THR A 94 2.84 3.38 6.18
C THR A 94 2.81 1.89 6.53
N ALA A 95 2.88 1.01 5.52
CA ALA A 95 2.96 -0.43 5.76
C ALA A 95 4.21 -0.83 6.56
N GLN A 96 5.38 -0.26 6.25
CA GLN A 96 6.63 -0.53 6.96
C GLN A 96 6.53 -0.19 8.45
N THR A 97 5.90 0.94 8.77
CA THR A 97 5.67 1.35 10.17
C THR A 97 4.75 0.37 10.87
N LEU A 98 3.58 0.08 10.28
CA LEU A 98 2.60 -0.83 10.87
C LEU A 98 3.10 -2.26 10.99
N LEU A 99 3.96 -2.73 10.08
CA LEU A 99 4.58 -4.06 10.19
C LEU A 99 5.50 -4.17 11.40
N ARG A 100 6.27 -3.11 11.70
CA ARG A 100 7.13 -3.05 12.90
C ARG A 100 6.27 -3.06 14.16
N VAL A 101 5.23 -2.21 14.22
CA VAL A 101 4.26 -2.21 15.32
C VAL A 101 3.60 -3.59 15.51
N LEU A 102 3.17 -4.24 14.42
CA LEU A 102 2.57 -5.57 14.47
C LEU A 102 3.53 -6.63 15.03
N THR A 103 4.81 -6.53 14.68
CA THR A 103 5.86 -7.47 15.12
C THR A 103 6.16 -7.33 16.62
N HIS A 104 5.97 -6.14 17.18
CA HIS A 104 6.09 -5.87 18.62
C HIS A 104 4.77 -5.99 19.39
N GLY A 105 3.76 -6.65 18.82
CA GLY A 105 2.51 -6.96 19.53
C GLY A 105 1.44 -5.87 19.50
N GLY A 106 1.63 -4.77 18.75
CA GLY A 106 0.65 -3.67 18.62
C GLY A 106 -0.58 -3.99 17.75
N PHE A 107 -1.00 -5.26 17.68
CA PHE A 107 -2.11 -5.68 16.82
C PHE A 107 -3.44 -5.06 17.25
N LYS A 108 -3.64 -4.80 18.55
CA LYS A 108 -4.88 -4.19 19.07
C LYS A 108 -5.07 -2.77 18.53
N GLN A 109 -3.99 -2.01 18.43
CA GLN A 109 -3.99 -0.65 17.90
C GLN A 109 -4.12 -0.65 16.39
N ILE A 110 -3.42 -1.58 15.72
CA ILE A 110 -3.57 -1.79 14.27
C ILE A 110 -4.98 -2.23 13.90
N LEU A 111 -5.70 -2.98 14.74
CA LEU A 111 -7.08 -3.40 14.51
C LEU A 111 -8.14 -2.44 15.08
N GLY A 112 -7.73 -1.33 15.68
CA GLY A 112 -8.65 -0.32 16.22
C GLY A 112 -9.43 -0.79 17.45
N MET A 113 -8.92 -1.80 18.16
CA MET A 113 -9.48 -2.27 19.42
C MET A 113 -9.10 -1.36 20.59
N GLU A 114 -7.91 -0.77 20.54
CA GLU A 114 -7.36 0.13 21.56
C GLU A 114 -6.61 1.29 20.87
N GLY A 115 -6.59 2.48 21.46
CA GLY A 115 -5.80 3.61 20.95
C GLY A 115 -6.34 4.28 19.68
N ASN A 116 -5.50 5.10 19.04
CA ASN A 116 -5.82 5.85 17.83
C ASN A 116 -4.82 5.55 16.70
N SER A 117 -5.07 6.07 15.50
CA SER A 117 -4.22 5.83 14.32
C SER A 117 -2.89 6.59 14.32
N SER A 118 -2.51 7.28 15.41
CA SER A 118 -1.28 8.09 15.44
C SER A 118 -0.01 7.24 15.40
N ILE A 119 -0.10 5.92 15.65
CA ILE A 119 1.01 4.97 15.58
C ILE A 119 1.68 4.88 14.19
N ALA A 120 1.04 5.40 13.15
CA ALA A 120 1.62 5.47 11.81
C ALA A 120 2.45 6.75 11.56
N THR A 121 2.29 7.77 12.40
CA THR A 121 2.89 9.11 12.21
C THR A 121 3.76 9.56 13.38
N GLU A 122 3.56 8.99 14.57
CA GLU A 122 4.26 9.35 15.79
C GLU A 122 5.13 8.19 16.31
N MET A 123 6.23 8.53 16.99
CA MET A 123 7.04 7.55 17.70
C MET A 123 6.21 6.86 18.77
N SER A 124 6.34 5.53 18.85
CA SER A 124 5.61 4.71 19.81
C SER A 124 6.52 3.68 20.48
N VAL A 125 6.20 3.27 21.70
CA VAL A 125 6.98 2.28 22.46
C VAL A 125 6.16 1.02 22.65
N TRP A 126 6.72 -0.12 22.27
CA TRP A 126 6.08 -1.43 22.33
C TRP A 126 7.02 -2.42 23.02
N GLU A 127 6.64 -2.91 24.20
CA GLU A 127 7.46 -3.88 24.96
C GLU A 127 8.93 -3.40 25.14
N GLY A 128 9.12 -2.11 25.40
CA GLY A 128 10.44 -1.49 25.56
C GLY A 128 11.18 -1.16 24.25
N VAL A 129 10.61 -1.47 23.08
CA VAL A 129 11.16 -1.13 21.77
C VAL A 129 10.54 0.16 21.23
N VAL A 130 11.37 1.13 20.88
CA VAL A 130 10.94 2.36 20.21
C VAL A 130 10.76 2.09 18.71
N VAL A 131 9.56 2.33 18.20
CA VAL A 131 9.24 2.27 16.78
C VAL A 131 9.09 3.70 16.26
N THR A 132 10.06 4.13 15.45
CA THR A 132 10.02 5.40 14.71
C THR A 132 9.33 5.20 13.36
N PRO A 133 8.27 5.96 13.03
CA PRO A 133 7.63 5.91 11.73
C PRO A 133 8.62 6.04 10.56
N SER A 134 8.34 5.35 9.46
CA SER A 134 9.12 5.50 8.23
C SER A 134 8.76 6.84 7.57
N ASP A 135 9.78 7.54 7.07
CA ASP A 135 9.62 8.84 6.41
C ASP A 135 9.29 8.70 4.92
N LYS A 136 8.75 9.78 4.35
CA LYS A 136 8.52 9.92 2.91
C LYS A 136 9.86 9.92 2.18
N ALA A 137 10.01 9.06 1.18
CA ALA A 137 11.21 8.94 0.35
C ALA A 137 11.03 9.57 -1.05
N TYR A 138 9.80 9.74 -1.52
CA TYR A 138 9.54 10.30 -2.84
C TYR A 138 9.81 11.81 -2.89
N GLU A 139 10.70 12.23 -3.79
CA GLU A 139 10.97 13.63 -4.12
C GLU A 139 10.38 13.96 -5.48
N LYS A 140 9.72 15.13 -5.61
CA LYS A 140 9.23 15.58 -6.90
C LYS A 140 10.43 16.04 -7.74
N PRO A 141 10.56 15.59 -9.01
CA PRO A 141 11.60 16.11 -9.87
C PRO A 141 11.43 17.62 -10.04
N GLU A 142 12.52 18.37 -9.91
CA GLU A 142 12.52 19.79 -10.23
C GLU A 142 12.17 19.95 -11.71
N LYS A 143 11.14 20.75 -12.01
CA LYS A 143 10.87 21.16 -13.39
C LYS A 143 12.07 21.98 -13.84
N ARG A 144 12.81 21.49 -14.84
CA ARG A 144 13.77 22.33 -15.55
C ARG A 144 12.96 23.41 -16.25
N GLU A 145 13.17 24.68 -15.89
CA GLU A 145 12.66 25.82 -16.65
C GLU A 145 13.20 25.69 -18.08
N GLY A 146 12.34 25.34 -19.04
CA GLY A 146 12.72 25.24 -20.46
C GLY A 146 12.07 24.13 -21.29
N GLU A 147 11.27 23.23 -20.72
CA GLU A 147 10.32 22.43 -21.53
C GLU A 147 9.00 23.22 -21.59
N GLU A 148 9.00 24.26 -22.42
CA GLU A 148 7.77 24.84 -22.95
C GLU A 148 7.02 23.72 -23.67
N GLU A 149 5.74 23.59 -23.35
CA GLU A 149 4.81 22.74 -24.07
C GLU A 149 4.73 23.27 -25.51
N ASP A 150 5.52 22.67 -26.40
CA ASP A 150 5.24 22.65 -27.84
C ASP A 150 3.94 21.84 -28.07
N GLU A 151 2.81 22.32 -27.56
CA GLU A 151 1.48 22.05 -28.13
C GLU A 151 1.25 23.06 -29.26
N ASP A 152 2.11 23.00 -30.27
CA ASP A 152 1.96 23.76 -31.50
C ASP A 152 0.89 23.09 -32.38
N GLY A 153 -0.17 23.85 -32.66
CA GLY A 153 -0.73 23.88 -34.02
C GLY A 153 -2.10 23.27 -34.22
N ASP A 154 -3.11 24.16 -34.20
CA ASP A 154 -4.23 24.15 -35.14
C ASP A 154 -3.97 23.30 -36.41
N MET A 155 -4.81 22.29 -36.63
CA MET A 155 -5.16 21.86 -37.98
C MET A 155 -6.69 21.83 -38.11
N GLU A 156 -7.29 23.02 -38.15
CA GLU A 156 -8.39 23.24 -39.09
C GLU A 156 -7.80 23.25 -40.51
N THR A 157 -8.23 22.34 -41.37
CA THR A 157 -8.34 22.60 -42.81
C THR A 157 -9.23 21.55 -43.50
N GLN A 158 -10.38 22.05 -43.95
CA GLN A 158 -11.28 21.62 -45.03
C GLN A 158 -12.07 20.31 -44.92
#